data_AF-A0A7D4UE57-F1
#
_entry.id   AF-A0A7D4UE57-F1
#
_cell.length_a   1.000
_cell.length_b   1.000
_cell.length_c   1.000
_cell.angle_alpha   90.00
_cell.angle_beta   90.00
_cell.angle_gamma   90.00
#
_symmetry.space_group_name_H-M   'P 1'
#
loop_
_entity.id
_entity.type
_entity.pdbx_description
1 polymer ?
#
loop_
_entity_poly.entity_id
_entity_poly.type
_entity_poly.pdbx_seq_one_letter_code
_entity_poly.pdbx_strand_id
1 'polypeptide(L)' 'MSGINIEYILHNIRKTRERSYFSQEYMAAKMHIGQNAYSKIELRKTKLTVEHLFAIADALGVEVAELLAQ' A
#
# COMPACT_ATOMS: atom_id res chain seq x y z
N MET A 1 19.25 -10.76 12.13
CA MET A 1 17.94 -10.09 12.19
C MET A 1 17.56 -9.69 10.78
N SER A 2 16.65 -10.41 10.14
CA SER A 2 16.07 -10.02 8.86
C SER A 2 15.27 -8.74 9.07
N GLY A 3 15.85 -7.59 8.69
CA GLY A 3 15.16 -6.31 8.75
C GLY A 3 13.92 -6.33 7.88
N ILE A 4 12.89 -5.58 8.29
CA ILE A 4 11.70 -5.37 7.48
C ILE A 4 12.12 -4.72 6.14
N ASN A 5 11.77 -5.34 5.03
CA ASN A 5 12.10 -4.85 3.69
C ASN A 5 10.92 -4.04 3.11
N ILE A 6 11.07 -2.71 3.09
CA ILE A 6 10.07 -1.79 2.53
C ILE A 6 9.74 -2.10 1.05
N GLU A 7 10.73 -2.56 0.29
CA GLU A 7 10.54 -2.90 -1.12
C GLU A 7 9.52 -4.02 -1.30
N TYR A 8 9.61 -5.01 -0.40
CA TYR A 8 8.77 -6.18 -0.38
C TYR A 8 7.34 -5.81 0.07
N ILE A 9 7.20 -4.95 1.08
CA ILE A 9 5.89 -4.44 1.53
C ILE A 9 5.16 -3.70 0.40
N LEU A 10 5.87 -2.81 -0.29
CA LEU A 10 5.28 -2.05 -1.40
C LEU A 10 4.93 -2.96 -2.59
N HIS A 11 5.70 -4.02 -2.81
CA HIS A 11 5.36 -5.06 -3.78
C HIS A 11 4.05 -5.76 -3.39
N ASN A 12 3.91 -6.17 -2.12
CA ASN A 12 2.70 -6.81 -1.62
C ASN A 12 1.47 -5.89 -1.72
N ILE A 13 1.59 -4.62 -1.34
CA ILE A 13 0.52 -3.63 -1.50
C ILE A 13 0.03 -3.59 -2.95
N ARG A 14 0.97 -3.44 -3.89
CA ARG A 14 0.63 -3.37 -5.32
C ARG A 14 -0.02 -4.65 -5.81
N LYS A 15 0.56 -5.80 -5.46
CA LYS A 15 0.09 -7.13 -5.86
C LYS A 15 -1.31 -7.43 -5.32
N THR A 16 -1.57 -7.11 -4.05
CA THR A 16 -2.90 -7.27 -3.43
C THR A 16 -3.90 -6.34 -4.10
N ARG A 17 -3.56 -5.07 -4.35
CA ARG A 17 -4.41 -4.12 -5.07
C ARG A 17 -4.80 -4.64 -6.46
N GLU A 18 -3.82 -5.11 -7.25
CA GLU A 18 -4.06 -5.61 -8.61
C GLU A 18 -4.90 -6.88 -8.62
N ARG A 19 -4.74 -7.78 -7.64
CA ARG A 19 -5.58 -8.97 -7.46
C ARG A 19 -7.02 -8.64 -7.09
N SER A 20 -7.23 -7.55 -6.35
CA SER A 20 -8.56 -7.02 -6.02
C SER A 20 -9.17 -6.19 -7.15
N TYR A 21 -8.49 -6.03 -8.29
CA TYR A 21 -8.90 -5.19 -9.42
C TYR A 21 -9.13 -3.72 -9.04
N PHE A 22 -8.46 -3.24 -7.98
CA PHE A 22 -8.57 -1.86 -7.53
C PHE A 22 -7.64 -0.95 -8.33
N SER A 23 -8.18 0.15 -8.85
CA SER A 23 -7.38 1.20 -9.48
C SER A 23 -6.64 2.04 -8.43
N GLN A 24 -5.62 2.78 -8.86
CA GLN A 24 -4.94 3.73 -7.97
C GLN A 24 -5.87 4.87 -7.55
N GLU A 25 -6.79 5.28 -8.43
CA GLU A 25 -7.85 6.25 -8.15
C GLU A 25 -8.79 5.75 -7.04
N TYR A 26 -9.19 4.48 -7.10
CA TYR A 26 -10.04 3.86 -6.08
C TYR A 26 -9.38 3.87 -4.70
N MET A 27 -8.11 3.44 -4.63
CA MET A 27 -7.35 3.42 -3.38
C MET A 27 -7.16 4.82 -2.81
N ALA A 28 -6.80 5.77 -3.67
CA ALA A 28 -6.62 7.16 -3.26
C ALA A 28 -7.93 7.78 -2.73
N ALA A 29 -9.07 7.47 -3.37
CA ALA A 29 -10.38 7.91 -2.91
C ALA A 29 -10.74 7.33 -1.54
N LYS A 30 -10.45 6.03 -1.30
CA LYS A 30 -10.64 5.38 0.01
C LYS A 30 -9.77 5.99 1.11
N MET A 31 -8.56 6.41 0.77
CA MET A 31 -7.62 7.05 1.69
C MET A 31 -7.80 8.58 1.81
N HIS A 32 -8.78 9.16 1.11
CA HIS A 32 -8.99 10.61 1.05
C HIS A 32 -7.74 11.42 0.62
N ILE A 33 -6.94 10.87 -0.30
CA ILE A 33 -5.75 11.53 -0.89
C ILE A 33 -5.88 11.66 -2.42
N GLY A 34 -5.02 12.48 -3.03
CA GLY A 34 -4.93 12.53 -4.49
C GLY A 34 -4.32 11.26 -5.09
N GLN A 35 -4.79 10.83 -6.26
CA GLN A 35 -4.28 9.65 -6.98
C GLN A 35 -2.75 9.66 -7.13
N ASN A 36 -2.17 10.82 -7.45
CA ASN A 36 -0.71 10.98 -7.58
C ASN A 36 0.02 10.73 -6.26
N ALA A 37 -0.58 11.06 -5.11
CA ALA A 37 0.00 10.77 -3.81
C ALA A 37 0.07 9.25 -3.57
N TYR A 38 -1.01 8.53 -3.84
CA TYR A 38 -1.02 7.06 -3.78
C TYR A 38 0.00 6.44 -4.75
N SER A 39 0.02 6.90 -6.00
CA SER A 39 0.95 6.44 -7.03
C SER A 39 2.42 6.62 -6.60
N LYS A 40 2.76 7.76 -5.99
CA LYS A 40 4.11 8.03 -5.46
C LYS A 40 4.50 7.09 -4.32
N ILE A 41 3.55 6.63 -3.49
CA ILE A 41 3.81 5.62 -2.46
C ILE A 41 4.19 4.30 -3.12
N GLU A 42 3.37 3.78 -4.05
CA GLU A 42 3.67 2.52 -4.75
C GLU A 42 5.00 2.58 -5.53
N LEU A 43 5.32 3.74 -6.10
CA LEU A 43 6.54 3.98 -6.87
C LEU A 43 7.76 4.34 -6.00
N ARG A 44 7.67 4.30 -4.67
CA ARG A 44 8.76 4.66 -3.73
C ARG A 44 9.25 6.11 -3.84
N LYS A 45 8.46 6.99 -4.47
CA LYS A 45 8.76 8.42 -4.59
C LYS A 45 8.38 9.20 -3.33
N THR A 46 7.62 8.59 -2.43
CA THR A 46 7.28 9.11 -1.11
C THR A 46 7.43 7.99 -0.09
N LYS A 47 7.89 8.32 1.12
CA LYS A 47 8.05 7.34 2.19
C LYS A 47 6.70 6.74 2.56
N LEU A 48 6.64 5.42 2.69
CA LEU A 48 5.51 4.73 3.31
C LEU A 48 5.56 5.01 4.82
N THR A 49 4.59 5.78 5.31
CA THR A 49 4.41 6.00 6.75
C THR A 49 3.58 4.85 7.34
N VAL A 50 3.65 4.68 8.66
CA VAL A 50 2.81 3.70 9.36
C VAL A 50 1.32 4.01 9.16
N GLU A 51 0.95 5.29 9.21
CA GLU A 51 -0.43 5.75 8.94
C GLU A 51 -0.90 5.35 7.54
N HIS A 52 -0.09 5.58 6.50
CA HIS A 52 -0.44 5.12 5.16
C HIS A 52 -0.50 3.59 5.07
N LEU A 53 0.36 2.84 5.76
CA LEU A 53 0.30 1.38 5.75
C LEU A 53 -1.04 0.86 6.29
N PHE A 54 -1.51 1.40 7.42
CA PHE A 54 -2.80 1.03 7.99
C PHE A 54 -3.97 1.47 7.09
N ALA A 55 -3.94 2.70 6.56
CA ALA A 55 -4.97 3.19 5.66
C ALA A 55 -5.04 2.38 4.34
N ILE A 56 -3.90 1.91 3.84
CA ILE A 56 -3.83 1.04 2.67
C ILE A 56 -4.42 -0.34 2.99
N ALA A 57 -4.07 -0.92 4.13
CA ALA A 57 -4.61 -2.22 4.55
C ALA A 57 -6.13 -2.18 4.72
N ASP A 58 -6.65 -1.13 5.35
CA ASP A 58 -8.09 -0.88 5.48
C ASP A 58 -8.77 -0.71 4.11
N ALA A 59 -8.19 0.09 3.22
CA ALA A 59 -8.71 0.27 1.86
C ALA A 59 -8.66 -1.01 1.01
N LEU A 60 -7.70 -1.90 1.26
CA LEU A 60 -7.60 -3.22 0.63
C LEU A 60 -8.51 -4.27 1.28
N GLY A 61 -9.01 -4.02 2.49
CA GLY A 61 -9.78 -4.98 3.28
C GLY A 61 -8.95 -6.17 3.75
N VAL A 62 -7.67 -5.96 4.09
CA VAL A 62 -6.73 -7.00 4.54
C VAL A 62 -6.07 -6.60 5.85
N GLU A 63 -5.51 -7.58 6.56
CA GLU A 63 -4.71 -7.30 7.75
C GLU A 63 -3.33 -6.76 7.35
N VAL A 64 -2.78 -5.82 8.13
CA VAL A 64 -1.43 -5.27 7.88
C VAL A 64 -0.37 -6.37 7.86
N ALA A 65 -0.55 -7.43 8.66
CA ALA A 65 0.35 -8.57 8.69
C ALA A 65 0.51 -9.25 7.32
N GLU A 66 -0.54 -9.28 6.49
CA GLU A 66 -0.49 -9.84 5.14
C GLU A 66 0.41 -9.01 4.22
N LEU A 67 0.47 -7.70 4.43
CA LEU A 67 1.34 -6.81 3.65
C LEU A 67 2.82 -6.92 4.08
N LEU A 68 3.07 -7.34 5.32
CA LEU A 68 4.42 -7.53 5.88
C LEU A 68 5.00 -8.94 5.64
N ALA A 69 4.16 -9.92 5.32
CA ALA A 69 4.53 -11.33 5.20
C ALA A 69 5.41 -11.60 3.97
N GLN A 70 6.64 -12.08 4.19
CA GLN A 70 7.65 -12.42 3.17
C GLN A 70 7.35 -13.70 2.39
#